data_AF-A0A958HGC2-F1
#
_entry.id   AF-A0A958HGC2-F1
#
_cell.length_a   1.000
_cell.length_b   1.000
_cell.length_c   1.000
_cell.angle_alpha   90.00
_cell.angle_beta   90.00
_cell.angle_gamma   90.00
#
_symmetry.space_group_name_H-M   'P 1'
#
loop_
_entity.id
_entity.type
_entity.pdbx_description
1 polymer ?
#
loop_
_entity_poly.entity_id
_entity_poly.type
_entity_poly.pdbx_seq_one_letter_code
_entity_poly.pdbx_strand_id
1 'polypeptide(L)'
;MTCFPELDLTRVPPDPELARRVPYDLAMYYLAVPVAQENGSISVAMAHPENATARATLHDLLCADIVPLRGRSDTICTAIKQIHQPDSLARTHILTWSARPELAPVVRRTAVMIANCLPTAVPVSDAGCAAMPSVLSVAGETHPALTIIAPPVAHPMTDLLRDASTPLLLIRGSYRPLARVLVVVRGFASDSHLLDLAAPVLHKLGAQIVLLPVNDRSERPMDHLLCGDGPARQHLESLLQILEKQQVDVSVHVRTGDPAAQIVAELRQGDYDLLAIAAEASGQFVARILEGADRAAVCTDRPVFILKPVHEF
;
A
#
# COMPACT_ATOMS: atom_id res chain seq x y z
N MET A 1 21.57 -3.12 18.22
CA MET A 1 20.13 -2.83 18.34
C MET A 1 19.96 -1.34 18.35
N THR A 2 19.32 -0.76 17.34
CA THR A 2 18.95 0.66 17.35
C THR A 2 17.73 0.80 18.25
N CYS A 3 17.88 1.49 19.38
CA CYS A 3 16.77 1.81 20.28
C CYS A 3 16.19 3.16 19.86
N PHE A 4 14.87 3.25 19.72
CA PHE A 4 14.19 4.52 19.38
C PHE A 4 13.50 5.05 20.64
N PRO A 5 13.73 6.31 21.04
CA PRO A 5 13.06 6.89 22.20
C PRO A 5 11.54 6.89 22.01
N GLU A 6 10.81 6.62 23.09
CA GLU A 6 9.34 6.69 23.07
C GLU A 6 8.86 8.14 23.22
N LEU A 7 7.80 8.47 22.50
CA LEU A 7 7.14 9.77 22.57
C LEU A 7 5.64 9.59 22.79
N ASP A 8 5.14 10.29 23.79
CA ASP A 8 3.71 10.43 24.03
C ASP A 8 3.20 11.76 23.43
N LEU A 9 2.51 11.65 22.29
CA LEU A 9 1.96 12.80 21.58
C LEU A 9 0.87 13.54 22.37
N THR A 10 0.32 12.95 23.43
CA THR A 10 -0.63 13.66 24.31
C THR A 10 0.08 14.67 25.21
N ARG A 11 1.39 14.49 25.44
CA ARG A 11 2.23 15.40 26.24
C ARG A 11 3.03 16.36 25.39
N VAL A 12 3.47 15.89 24.22
CA VAL A 12 4.24 16.67 23.25
C VAL A 12 3.48 16.65 21.93
N PRO A 13 2.51 17.56 21.74
CA PRO A 13 1.73 17.60 20.52
C PRO A 13 2.63 17.99 19.33
N PRO A 14 2.33 17.50 18.12
CA PRO A 14 3.09 17.90 16.94
C PRO A 14 2.91 19.39 16.62
N ASP A 15 3.97 20.04 16.16
CA ASP A 15 3.89 21.36 15.52
C ASP A 15 3.02 21.25 14.25
N PRO A 16 1.85 21.92 14.18
CA PRO A 16 0.96 21.81 13.04
C PRO A 16 1.54 22.34 11.73
N GLU A 17 2.39 23.36 11.75
CA GLU A 17 2.99 23.90 10.52
C GLU A 17 4.03 22.93 9.97
N LEU A 18 4.88 22.39 10.85
CA LEU A 18 5.86 21.38 10.49
C LEU A 18 5.19 20.09 10.02
N ALA A 19 4.14 19.65 10.71
CA ALA A 19 3.41 18.43 10.39
C ALA A 19 2.72 18.51 9.01
N ARG A 20 2.15 19.68 8.66
CA ARG A 20 1.51 19.91 7.35
C ARG A 20 2.47 19.82 6.16
N ARG A 21 3.79 19.87 6.38
CA ARG A 21 4.79 19.67 5.33
C ARG A 21 4.84 18.22 4.84
N VAL A 22 4.29 17.27 5.58
CA VAL A 22 4.12 15.88 5.12
C VAL A 22 2.69 15.71 4.60
N PRO A 23 2.47 15.40 3.31
CA PRO A 23 1.12 15.19 2.79
C PRO A 23 0.33 14.16 3.60
N TYR A 24 -0.97 14.39 3.77
CA TYR A 24 -1.85 13.55 4.60
C TYR A 24 -1.72 12.06 4.25
N ASP A 25 -1.77 11.73 2.96
CA ASP A 25 -1.70 10.36 2.48
C ASP A 25 -0.36 9.70 2.78
N LEU A 26 0.74 10.46 2.70
CA LEU A 26 2.07 9.97 3.03
C LEU A 26 2.23 9.78 4.55
N ALA A 27 1.72 10.74 5.34
CA ALA A 27 1.71 10.67 6.80
C ALA A 27 0.91 9.44 7.28
N MET A 28 -0.26 9.19 6.68
CA MET A 28 -1.09 8.01 6.96
C MET A 28 -0.43 6.71 6.50
N TYR A 29 0.19 6.72 5.31
CA TYR A 29 0.86 5.54 4.75
C TYR A 29 2.02 5.07 5.64
N TYR A 30 2.82 6.01 6.16
CA TYR A 30 3.94 5.70 7.05
C TYR A 30 3.60 5.73 8.55
N LEU A 31 2.39 6.18 8.92
CA LEU A 31 2.03 6.59 10.28
C LEU A 31 3.17 7.37 10.94
N ALA A 32 3.48 8.50 10.34
CA ALA A 32 4.57 9.38 10.74
C ALA A 32 4.11 10.83 10.76
N VAL A 33 4.41 11.55 11.83
CA VAL A 33 4.08 12.98 11.98
C VAL A 33 5.29 13.76 12.53
N PRO A 34 5.77 14.80 11.83
CA PRO A 34 6.78 15.70 12.36
C PRO A 34 6.31 16.39 13.64
N VAL A 35 7.16 16.42 14.67
CA VAL A 35 6.81 16.93 16.00
C VAL A 35 7.47 18.26 16.28
N ALA A 36 8.77 18.35 16.06
CA ALA A 36 9.58 19.53 16.35
C ALA A 36 10.81 19.58 15.43
N GLN A 37 11.33 20.80 15.22
CA GLN A 37 12.55 21.04 14.46
C GLN A 37 13.59 21.72 15.36
N GLU A 38 14.80 21.19 15.39
CA GLU A 38 15.92 21.75 16.15
C GLU A 38 17.23 21.55 15.39
N ASN A 39 18.02 22.62 15.23
CA ASN A 39 19.36 22.57 14.62
C ASN A 39 19.43 21.86 13.25
N GLY A 40 18.42 22.05 12.39
CA GLY A 40 18.37 21.42 11.05
C GLY A 40 17.92 19.95 11.06
N SER A 41 17.63 19.37 12.23
CA SER A 41 17.01 18.07 12.38
C SER A 41 15.51 18.20 12.69
N ILE A 42 14.72 17.24 12.24
CA ILE A 42 13.29 17.14 12.55
C ILE A 42 13.03 15.85 13.33
N SER A 43 12.47 16.01 14.53
CA SER A 43 11.93 14.90 15.31
C SER A 43 10.62 14.44 14.70
N VAL A 44 10.51 13.16 14.36
CA VAL A 44 9.31 12.58 13.76
C VAL A 44 8.79 11.46 14.63
N ALA A 45 7.54 11.56 15.08
CA ALA A 45 6.86 10.45 15.74
C ALA A 45 6.43 9.43 14.69
N MET A 46 6.87 8.19 14.82
CA MET A 46 6.61 7.10 13.88
C MET A 46 6.09 5.86 14.63
N ALA A 47 5.10 5.18 14.06
CA ALA A 47 4.67 3.87 14.57
C ALA A 47 5.76 2.80 14.34
N HIS A 48 6.45 2.91 13.19
CA HIS A 48 7.47 1.97 12.73
C HIS A 48 8.79 2.70 12.42
N PRO A 49 9.48 3.26 13.43
CA PRO A 49 10.73 4.00 13.21
C PRO A 49 11.84 3.14 12.60
N GLU A 50 11.75 1.81 12.66
CA GLU A 50 12.65 0.88 11.98
C GLU A 50 12.53 0.87 10.45
N ASN A 51 11.44 1.38 9.88
CA ASN A 51 11.22 1.44 8.44
C ASN A 51 12.20 2.42 7.78
N ALA A 52 13.31 1.91 7.26
CA ALA A 52 14.36 2.71 6.67
C ALA A 52 13.89 3.50 5.44
N THR A 53 12.98 2.93 4.63
CA THR A 53 12.42 3.62 3.47
C THR A 53 11.55 4.80 3.89
N ALA A 54 10.72 4.65 4.93
CA ALA A 54 9.93 5.75 5.47
C ALA A 54 10.83 6.91 5.94
N ARG A 55 11.92 6.61 6.66
CA ARG A 55 12.88 7.63 7.10
C ARG A 55 13.58 8.33 5.93
N ALA A 56 14.00 7.58 4.91
CA ALA A 56 14.61 8.16 3.71
C ALA A 56 13.63 9.06 2.96
N THR A 57 12.40 8.59 2.72
CA THR A 57 11.37 9.41 2.07
C THR A 57 11.06 10.69 2.85
N LEU A 58 10.97 10.62 4.19
CA LEU A 58 10.73 11.79 5.02
C LEU A 58 11.93 12.74 5.05
N HIS A 59 13.17 12.22 5.01
CA HIS A 59 14.39 13.03 4.91
C HIS A 59 14.39 13.83 3.62
N ASP A 60 14.15 13.16 2.49
CA ASP A 60 14.13 13.78 1.16
C ASP A 60 13.01 14.84 1.08
N LEU A 61 11.81 14.51 1.55
CA LEU A 61 10.66 15.42 1.53
C LEU A 61 10.85 16.66 2.42
N LEU A 62 11.39 16.47 3.62
CA LEU A 62 11.53 17.55 4.59
C LEU A 62 12.86 18.31 4.44
N CYS A 63 13.75 17.84 3.57
CA CYS A 63 15.11 18.35 3.38
C CYS A 63 15.85 18.50 4.72
N ALA A 64 15.73 17.50 5.61
CA ALA A 64 16.23 17.57 6.98
C ALA A 64 16.61 16.19 7.53
N ASP A 65 17.57 16.16 8.46
CA ASP A 65 17.88 14.94 9.18
C ASP A 65 16.71 14.50 10.06
N ILE A 66 16.31 13.23 9.92
CA ILE A 66 15.16 12.68 10.64
C ILE A 66 15.64 12.03 11.94
N VAL A 67 15.11 12.52 13.05
CA VAL A 67 15.26 11.91 14.39
C VAL A 67 13.99 11.11 14.69
N PRO A 68 13.99 9.79 14.45
CA PRO A 68 12.81 8.97 14.63
C PRO A 68 12.52 8.72 16.12
N LEU A 69 11.29 9.03 16.52
CA LEU A 69 10.73 8.75 17.85
C LEU A 69 9.62 7.73 17.71
N ARG A 70 9.58 6.72 18.58
CA ARG A 70 8.50 5.72 18.57
C ARG A 70 7.26 6.31 19.23
N GLY A 71 6.16 6.38 18.49
CA GLY A 71 4.84 6.74 19.03
C GLY A 71 3.83 5.60 18.86
N ARG A 72 2.71 5.68 19.57
CA ARG A 72 1.63 4.70 19.40
C ARG A 72 0.85 5.00 18.11
N SER A 73 0.52 3.96 17.35
CA SER A 73 -0.16 4.07 16.06
C SER A 73 -1.49 4.83 16.15
N ASP A 74 -2.26 4.58 17.21
CA ASP A 74 -3.55 5.25 17.45
C ASP A 74 -3.37 6.76 17.70
N THR A 75 -2.41 7.15 18.55
CA THR A 75 -2.13 8.56 18.84
C THR A 75 -1.60 9.31 17.63
N ILE A 76 -0.74 8.68 16.83
CA ILE A 76 -0.20 9.28 15.61
C ILE A 76 -1.33 9.48 14.58
N CYS A 77 -2.15 8.44 14.36
CA CYS A 77 -3.30 8.50 13.46
C CYS A 77 -4.28 9.62 13.84
N THR A 78 -4.61 9.75 15.13
CA THR A 78 -5.46 10.83 15.63
C THR A 78 -4.83 12.21 15.38
N ALA A 79 -3.54 12.36 15.66
CA ALA A 79 -2.84 13.64 15.45
C ALA A 79 -2.83 14.04 13.97
N ILE A 80 -2.51 13.10 13.05
CA ILE A 80 -2.53 13.35 11.60
C ILE A 80 -3.92 13.83 11.16
N LYS A 81 -4.99 13.12 11.56
CA LYS A 81 -6.38 13.49 11.20
C LYS A 81 -6.79 14.86 11.72
N GLN A 82 -6.33 15.25 12.91
CA GLN A 82 -6.62 16.55 13.51
C GLN A 82 -5.89 17.69 12.78
N ILE A 83 -4.63 17.50 12.41
CA ILE A 83 -3.77 18.53 11.81
C ILE A 83 -4.16 18.83 10.36
N HIS A 84 -4.40 17.77 9.58
CA HIS A 84 -4.57 17.87 8.13
C HIS A 84 -5.97 18.27 7.69
N GLN A 85 -6.95 18.37 8.62
CA GLN A 85 -8.37 18.62 8.33
C GLN A 85 -8.75 18.14 6.93
N PRO A 86 -8.82 16.82 6.69
CA PRO A 86 -8.62 16.20 5.39
C PRO A 86 -9.24 17.05 4.29
N ASP A 87 -8.39 17.80 3.59
CA ASP A 87 -8.86 18.68 2.53
C ASP A 87 -9.66 17.78 1.59
N SER A 88 -10.91 18.19 1.35
CA SER A 88 -11.89 17.40 0.61
C SER A 88 -11.58 17.36 -0.88
N LEU A 89 -10.31 17.15 -1.25
CA LEU A 89 -9.95 16.36 -2.41
C LEU A 89 -10.36 14.90 -2.13
N ALA A 90 -11.65 14.71 -1.88
CA ALA A 90 -12.27 13.40 -1.82
C ALA A 90 -11.94 12.75 -3.14
N ARG A 91 -10.97 11.83 -3.15
CA ARG A 91 -10.47 11.16 -4.36
C ARG A 91 -11.66 10.81 -5.25
N THR A 92 -11.83 11.59 -6.32
CA THR A 92 -13.15 11.74 -6.92
C THR A 92 -13.42 10.71 -7.99
N HIS A 93 -12.40 10.03 -8.51
CA HIS A 93 -12.54 9.21 -9.70
C HIS A 93 -11.57 8.04 -9.73
N ILE A 94 -11.86 7.06 -10.58
CA ILE A 94 -10.96 5.99 -11.00
C ILE A 94 -10.41 6.37 -12.37
N LEU A 95 -9.10 6.41 -12.52
CA LEU A 95 -8.44 6.62 -13.81
C LEU A 95 -8.17 5.27 -14.47
N THR A 96 -8.49 5.15 -15.76
CA THR A 96 -8.31 3.92 -16.54
C THR A 96 -7.44 4.16 -17.76
N TRP A 97 -6.59 3.19 -18.09
CA TRP A 97 -5.79 3.24 -19.32
C TRP A 97 -5.32 1.84 -19.75
N SER A 98 -5.05 1.65 -21.04
CA SER A 98 -4.46 0.42 -21.55
C SER A 98 -3.51 0.68 -22.70
N ALA A 99 -2.27 0.21 -22.60
CA ALA A 99 -1.37 0.07 -23.75
C ALA A 99 -1.73 -1.12 -24.65
N ARG A 100 -2.63 -1.99 -24.18
CA ARG A 100 -3.03 -3.25 -24.82
C ARG A 100 -4.50 -3.16 -25.24
N PRO A 101 -4.82 -2.82 -26.50
CA PRO A 101 -6.21 -2.60 -26.93
C PRO A 101 -7.14 -3.76 -26.61
N GLU A 102 -6.64 -4.99 -26.66
CA GLU A 102 -7.37 -6.22 -26.31
C GLU A 102 -7.80 -6.30 -24.84
N LEU A 103 -7.10 -5.59 -23.93
CA LEU A 103 -7.43 -5.53 -22.51
C LEU A 103 -8.20 -4.27 -22.10
N ALA A 104 -8.35 -3.28 -22.99
CA ALA A 104 -9.10 -2.06 -22.67
C ALA A 104 -10.54 -2.34 -22.17
N PRO A 105 -11.30 -3.30 -22.75
CA PRO A 105 -12.61 -3.67 -22.21
C PRO A 105 -12.53 -4.28 -20.80
N VAL A 106 -11.47 -5.03 -20.50
CA VAL A 106 -11.25 -5.65 -19.18
C VAL A 106 -10.92 -4.58 -18.14
N VAL A 107 -10.03 -3.63 -18.48
CA VAL A 107 -9.71 -2.47 -17.63
C VAL A 107 -10.98 -1.71 -17.28
N ARG A 108 -11.77 -1.32 -18.29
CA ARG A 108 -13.01 -0.56 -18.08
C ARG A 108 -14.03 -1.34 -17.26
N ARG A 109 -14.23 -2.62 -17.55
CA ARG A 109 -15.16 -3.47 -16.78
C ARG A 109 -14.75 -3.59 -15.32
N THR A 110 -13.45 -3.76 -15.06
CA THR A 110 -12.90 -3.84 -13.70
C THR A 110 -13.09 -2.52 -12.96
N ALA A 111 -12.86 -1.38 -13.62
CA ALA A 111 -13.09 -0.06 -13.05
C ALA A 111 -14.54 0.17 -12.64
N VAL A 112 -15.49 -0.14 -13.53
CA VAL A 112 -16.92 -0.01 -13.23
C VAL A 112 -17.34 -0.94 -12.10
N MET A 113 -16.83 -2.17 -12.07
CA MET A 113 -17.09 -3.12 -10.98
C MET A 113 -16.61 -2.56 -9.64
N ILE A 114 -15.37 -2.06 -9.57
CA ILE A 114 -14.80 -1.49 -8.34
C ILE A 114 -15.58 -0.24 -7.92
N ALA A 115 -15.85 0.67 -8.85
CA ALA A 115 -16.62 1.89 -8.59
C ALA A 115 -17.99 1.60 -7.96
N ASN A 116 -18.69 0.57 -8.45
CA ASN A 116 -19.98 0.15 -7.90
C ASN A 116 -19.88 -0.51 -6.52
N CYS A 117 -18.68 -1.01 -6.17
CA CYS A 117 -18.43 -1.60 -4.86
C CYS A 117 -18.03 -0.54 -3.82
N LEU A 118 -17.62 0.66 -4.22
CA LEU A 118 -17.29 1.72 -3.26
C LEU A 118 -18.55 2.27 -2.56
N PRO A 119 -18.43 2.81 -1.33
CA PRO A 119 -19.58 3.41 -0.62
C PRO A 119 -20.13 4.65 -1.31
N THR A 120 -19.25 5.45 -1.93
CA THR A 120 -19.59 6.66 -2.68
C THR A 120 -19.47 6.36 -4.17
N ALA A 121 -20.38 6.88 -4.98
CA ALA A 121 -20.26 6.76 -6.44
C ALA A 121 -18.99 7.47 -6.92
N VAL A 122 -18.05 6.70 -7.45
CA VAL A 122 -16.77 7.21 -7.98
C VAL A 122 -16.82 7.15 -9.51
N PRO A 123 -16.86 8.29 -10.23
CA PRO A 123 -16.77 8.30 -11.69
C PRO A 123 -15.53 7.59 -12.21
N VAL A 124 -15.65 7.00 -13.40
CA VAL A 124 -14.55 6.34 -14.11
C VAL A 124 -14.16 7.21 -15.31
N SER A 125 -12.90 7.61 -15.36
CA SER A 125 -12.31 8.40 -16.44
C SER A 125 -11.34 7.54 -17.25
N ASP A 126 -11.32 7.73 -18.57
CA ASP A 126 -10.40 7.04 -19.48
C ASP A 126 -9.33 8.04 -19.95
N ALA A 127 -8.06 7.69 -19.80
CA ALA A 127 -6.94 8.52 -20.26
C ALA A 127 -6.73 8.47 -21.79
N GLY A 128 -7.52 7.66 -22.49
CA GLY A 128 -7.52 7.55 -23.95
C GLY A 128 -6.20 7.02 -24.50
N CYS A 129 -5.79 7.55 -25.66
CA CYS A 129 -4.59 7.11 -26.38
C CYS A 129 -3.29 7.73 -25.85
N ALA A 130 -3.28 8.30 -24.64
CA ALA A 130 -2.08 8.90 -24.06
C ALA A 130 -0.95 7.86 -23.87
N ALA A 131 0.29 8.31 -23.94
CA ALA A 131 1.44 7.48 -23.55
C ALA A 131 1.44 7.28 -22.03
N MET A 132 1.92 6.12 -21.57
CA MET A 132 1.90 5.75 -20.15
C MET A 132 2.51 6.80 -19.21
N PRO A 133 3.67 7.44 -19.50
CA PRO A 133 4.21 8.47 -18.62
C PRO A 133 3.25 9.66 -18.44
N SER A 134 2.53 10.05 -19.49
CA SER A 134 1.51 11.10 -19.40
C SER A 134 0.33 10.67 -18.54
N VAL A 135 -0.07 9.40 -18.59
CA VAL A 135 -1.14 8.87 -17.74
C VAL A 135 -0.74 8.89 -16.27
N LEU A 136 0.52 8.53 -15.96
CA LEU A 136 1.06 8.59 -14.60
C LEU A 136 1.18 10.04 -14.10
N SER A 137 1.58 10.98 -14.97
CA SER A 137 1.58 12.42 -14.65
C SER A 137 0.17 12.92 -14.33
N VAL A 138 -0.82 12.59 -15.19
CA VAL A 138 -2.22 12.95 -14.96
C VAL A 138 -2.71 12.35 -13.64
N ALA A 139 -2.37 11.09 -13.33
CA ALA A 139 -2.71 10.50 -12.05
C ALA A 139 -2.08 11.26 -10.87
N GLY A 140 -0.84 11.70 -10.98
CA GLY A 140 -0.18 12.52 -9.96
C GLY A 140 -0.81 13.90 -9.77
N GLU A 141 -1.38 14.49 -10.82
CA GLU A 141 -2.03 15.80 -10.77
C GLU A 141 -3.49 15.72 -10.30
N THR A 142 -4.23 14.70 -10.73
CA THR A 142 -5.67 14.58 -10.45
C THR A 142 -5.99 13.74 -9.22
N HIS A 143 -4.99 13.07 -8.65
CA HIS A 143 -5.09 12.27 -7.41
C HIS A 143 -6.30 11.31 -7.40
N PRO A 144 -6.47 10.42 -8.42
CA PRO A 144 -7.55 9.45 -8.45
C PRO A 144 -7.51 8.50 -7.24
N ALA A 145 -8.67 7.95 -6.91
CA ALA A 145 -8.79 6.95 -5.84
C ALA A 145 -8.02 5.66 -6.16
N LEU A 146 -7.97 5.34 -7.45
CA LEU A 146 -7.32 4.17 -8.01
C LEU A 146 -7.00 4.44 -9.48
N THR A 147 -5.81 4.06 -9.91
CA THR A 147 -5.40 4.04 -11.31
C THR A 147 -5.36 2.60 -11.79
N ILE A 148 -6.23 2.23 -12.73
CA ILE A 148 -6.33 0.87 -13.28
C ILE A 148 -5.72 0.85 -14.67
N ILE A 149 -4.66 0.06 -14.85
CA ILE A 149 -3.87 0.08 -16.08
C ILE A 149 -3.53 -1.31 -16.59
N ALA A 150 -3.49 -1.45 -17.90
CA ALA A 150 -2.84 -2.59 -18.56
C ALA A 150 -1.55 -2.10 -19.25
N PRO A 151 -0.37 -2.25 -18.60
CA PRO A 151 0.89 -1.79 -19.16
C PRO A 151 1.32 -2.64 -20.37
N PRO A 152 2.30 -2.16 -21.17
CA PRO A 152 2.94 -2.96 -22.21
C PRO A 152 3.64 -4.19 -21.61
N VAL A 153 3.66 -5.32 -22.35
CA VAL A 153 4.24 -6.59 -21.87
C VAL A 153 5.72 -6.47 -21.48
N ALA A 154 6.49 -5.67 -22.23
CA ALA A 154 7.94 -5.53 -22.06
C ALA A 154 8.35 -4.32 -21.20
N HIS A 155 7.41 -3.64 -20.52
CA HIS A 155 7.74 -2.45 -19.74
C HIS A 155 8.38 -2.84 -18.39
N PRO A 156 9.53 -2.25 -18.00
CA PRO A 156 10.15 -2.53 -16.72
C PRO A 156 9.22 -2.15 -15.56
N MET A 157 8.88 -3.14 -14.73
CA MET A 157 7.97 -2.92 -13.59
C MET A 157 8.55 -1.93 -12.57
N THR A 158 9.87 -1.89 -12.44
CA THR A 158 10.58 -0.92 -11.60
C THR A 158 10.28 0.52 -11.96
N ASP A 159 10.14 0.82 -13.25
CA ASP A 159 9.96 2.17 -13.76
C ASP A 159 8.52 2.62 -13.53
N LEU A 160 7.57 1.78 -13.94
CA LEU A 160 6.17 1.96 -13.66
C LEU A 160 5.89 2.19 -12.17
N LEU A 161 6.45 1.34 -11.31
CA LEU A 161 6.22 1.45 -9.88
C LEU A 161 6.88 2.68 -9.32
N ARG A 162 8.10 3.04 -9.73
CA ARG A 162 8.73 4.28 -9.25
C ARG A 162 7.91 5.52 -9.61
N ASP A 163 7.44 5.60 -10.84
CA ASP A 163 6.75 6.78 -11.38
C ASP A 163 5.29 6.88 -10.92
N ALA A 164 4.72 5.79 -10.41
CA ALA A 164 3.37 5.78 -9.87
C ALA A 164 3.29 6.43 -8.48
N SER A 165 2.48 7.49 -8.40
CA SER A 165 2.15 8.22 -7.18
C SER A 165 0.75 7.93 -6.65
N THR A 166 0.01 6.97 -7.21
CA THR A 166 -1.34 6.60 -6.74
C THR A 166 -1.49 5.09 -6.62
N PRO A 167 -2.48 4.59 -5.84
CA PRO A 167 -2.80 3.17 -5.83
C PRO A 167 -3.04 2.66 -7.26
N LEU A 168 -2.43 1.53 -7.59
CA LEU A 168 -2.46 0.93 -8.93
C LEU A 168 -3.17 -0.42 -8.92
N LEU A 169 -4.02 -0.68 -9.91
CA LEU A 169 -4.47 -2.02 -10.25
C LEU A 169 -3.96 -2.39 -11.65
N LEU A 170 -3.00 -3.31 -11.70
CA LEU A 170 -2.43 -3.80 -12.93
C LEU A 170 -3.30 -4.91 -13.50
N ILE A 171 -3.88 -4.69 -14.68
CA ILE A 171 -4.59 -5.71 -15.44
C ILE A 171 -3.60 -6.41 -16.36
N ARG A 172 -3.36 -7.70 -16.09
CA ARG A 172 -2.33 -8.48 -16.78
C ARG A 172 -2.89 -9.40 -17.85
N GLY A 173 -4.12 -9.88 -17.70
CA GLY A 173 -4.80 -10.78 -18.63
C GLY A 173 -6.32 -10.60 -18.66
N SER A 174 -7.01 -11.68 -19.01
CA SER A 174 -8.46 -11.68 -19.18
C SER A 174 -9.21 -11.46 -17.86
N TYR A 175 -10.42 -10.90 -17.96
CA TYR A 175 -11.29 -10.72 -16.81
C TYR A 175 -11.62 -12.06 -16.14
N ARG A 176 -11.45 -12.12 -14.82
CA ARG A 176 -11.93 -13.22 -13.96
C ARG A 176 -12.66 -12.63 -12.76
N PRO A 177 -13.76 -13.24 -12.29
CA PRO A 177 -14.36 -12.87 -11.00
C PRO A 177 -13.32 -13.00 -9.88
N LEU A 178 -13.32 -12.04 -8.96
CA LEU A 178 -12.45 -12.11 -7.77
C LEU A 178 -13.12 -13.00 -6.73
N ALA A 179 -12.60 -14.22 -6.53
CA ALA A 179 -13.08 -15.13 -5.50
C ALA A 179 -12.04 -15.33 -4.39
N ARG A 180 -10.75 -15.33 -4.72
CA ARG A 180 -9.68 -15.55 -3.74
C ARG A 180 -8.53 -14.56 -3.94
N VAL A 181 -8.26 -13.74 -2.93
CA VAL A 181 -7.24 -12.68 -2.99
C VAL A 181 -6.10 -12.98 -2.04
N LEU A 182 -4.87 -12.99 -2.55
CA LEU A 182 -3.67 -13.04 -1.72
C LEU A 182 -3.28 -11.63 -1.32
N VAL A 183 -3.30 -11.32 -0.02
CA VAL A 183 -2.84 -10.05 0.54
C VAL A 183 -1.51 -10.28 1.25
N VAL A 184 -0.46 -9.61 0.77
CA VAL A 184 0.87 -9.66 1.40
C VAL A 184 0.93 -8.65 2.54
N VAL A 185 1.26 -9.11 3.74
CA VAL A 185 1.35 -8.31 4.96
C VAL A 185 2.81 -8.13 5.36
N ARG A 186 3.31 -6.90 5.39
CA ARG A 186 4.73 -6.59 5.62
C ARG A 186 5.05 -6.15 7.04
N GLY A 187 4.03 -5.93 7.89
CA GLY A 187 4.21 -5.48 9.26
C GLY A 187 4.24 -3.96 9.42
N PHE A 188 3.67 -3.22 8.47
CA PHE A 188 3.65 -1.76 8.47
C PHE A 188 2.23 -1.22 8.32
N ALA A 189 2.03 0.05 8.69
CA ALA A 189 0.74 0.74 8.60
C ALA A 189 0.08 0.69 7.21
N SER A 190 0.89 0.59 6.15
CA SER A 190 0.40 0.48 4.78
C SER A 190 -0.41 -0.80 4.52
N ASP A 191 -0.21 -1.87 5.29
CA ASP A 191 -1.05 -3.08 5.22
C ASP A 191 -2.50 -2.78 5.63
N SER A 192 -2.69 -1.97 6.68
CA SER A 192 -4.03 -1.56 7.13
C SER A 192 -4.71 -0.67 6.09
N HIS A 193 -3.99 0.29 5.51
CA HIS A 193 -4.53 1.15 4.44
C HIS A 193 -4.89 0.32 3.18
N LEU A 194 -4.09 -0.69 2.84
CA LEU A 194 -4.40 -1.61 1.74
C LEU A 194 -5.75 -2.30 1.98
N LEU A 195 -5.99 -2.78 3.21
CA LEU A 195 -7.25 -3.41 3.58
C LEU A 195 -8.41 -2.42 3.67
N ASP A 196 -8.20 -1.22 4.19
CA ASP A 196 -9.25 -0.17 4.22
C ASP A 196 -9.78 0.14 2.81
N LEU A 197 -8.92 0.08 1.80
CA LEU A 197 -9.29 0.29 0.41
C LEU A 197 -9.86 -0.98 -0.26
N ALA A 198 -9.27 -2.15 -0.03
CA ALA A 198 -9.64 -3.38 -0.73
C ALA A 198 -10.85 -4.11 -0.09
N ALA A 199 -10.91 -4.20 1.24
CA ALA A 199 -11.84 -5.08 1.93
C ALA A 199 -13.33 -4.74 1.70
N PRO A 200 -13.77 -3.46 1.59
CA PRO A 200 -15.15 -3.15 1.23
C PRO A 200 -15.54 -3.69 -0.15
N VAL A 201 -14.61 -3.65 -1.11
CA VAL A 201 -14.82 -4.18 -2.46
C VAL A 201 -14.88 -5.70 -2.41
N LEU A 202 -13.93 -6.34 -1.73
CA LEU A 202 -13.86 -7.80 -1.63
C LEU A 202 -15.04 -8.40 -0.87
N HIS A 203 -15.53 -7.74 0.18
CA HIS A 203 -16.75 -8.13 0.89
C HIS A 203 -17.96 -8.18 -0.06
N LYS A 204 -18.21 -7.10 -0.81
CA LYS A 204 -19.34 -7.02 -1.76
C LYS A 204 -19.25 -8.06 -2.87
N LEU A 205 -18.04 -8.47 -3.24
CA LEU A 205 -17.81 -9.52 -4.24
C LEU A 205 -17.90 -10.94 -3.64
N GLY A 206 -18.00 -11.08 -2.33
CA GLY A 206 -17.95 -12.38 -1.65
C GLY A 206 -16.60 -13.07 -1.78
N ALA A 207 -15.51 -12.29 -1.93
CA ALA A 207 -14.18 -12.81 -2.10
C ALA A 207 -13.55 -13.18 -0.75
N GLN A 208 -12.83 -14.30 -0.71
CA GLN A 208 -12.00 -14.71 0.41
C GLN A 208 -10.66 -13.97 0.36
N ILE A 209 -10.21 -13.46 1.51
CA ILE A 209 -8.87 -12.91 1.70
C ILE A 209 -7.96 -13.96 2.33
N VAL A 210 -6.79 -14.15 1.74
CA VAL A 210 -5.70 -14.92 2.34
C VAL A 210 -4.58 -13.95 2.69
N LEU A 211 -4.32 -13.78 3.99
CA LEU A 211 -3.20 -12.99 4.49
C LEU A 211 -1.93 -13.83 4.44
N LEU A 212 -0.86 -13.29 3.85
CA LEU A 212 0.49 -13.85 3.88
C LEU A 212 1.43 -12.87 4.59
N PRO A 213 1.64 -13.03 5.90
CA PRO A 213 2.66 -12.29 6.63
C PRO A 213 4.05 -12.65 6.11
N VAL A 214 4.79 -11.64 5.69
CA VAL A 214 6.20 -11.77 5.28
C VAL A 214 7.08 -10.92 6.17
N ASN A 215 8.24 -11.45 6.52
CA ASN A 215 9.20 -10.75 7.36
C ASN A 215 10.49 -10.53 6.58
N ASP A 216 10.84 -9.26 6.33
CA ASP A 216 12.08 -8.89 5.65
C ASP A 216 13.33 -9.15 6.50
N ARG A 217 13.16 -9.52 7.77
CA ARG A 217 14.26 -9.88 8.67
C ARG A 217 14.55 -11.37 8.58
N SER A 218 15.51 -11.70 7.73
CA SER A 218 16.10 -13.02 7.46
C SER A 218 16.63 -13.80 8.68
N GLU A 219 16.54 -13.28 9.91
CA GLU A 219 17.24 -13.87 11.07
C GLU A 219 16.34 -14.26 12.26
N ARG A 220 15.03 -13.98 12.22
CA ARG A 220 14.15 -14.38 13.35
C ARG A 220 13.20 -15.50 12.93
N PRO A 221 13.21 -16.64 13.66
CA PRO A 221 12.23 -17.71 13.46
C PRO A 221 10.80 -17.17 13.47
N MET A 222 10.00 -17.71 12.56
CA MET A 222 8.56 -17.42 12.40
C MET A 222 7.75 -17.65 13.68
N ASP A 223 8.27 -18.47 14.59
CA ASP A 223 7.71 -18.72 15.91
C ASP A 223 7.42 -17.41 16.67
N HIS A 224 8.15 -16.32 16.41
CA HIS A 224 7.88 -15.02 17.03
C HIS A 224 6.69 -14.23 16.44
N LEU A 225 6.19 -14.60 15.25
CA LEU A 225 4.98 -14.00 14.67
C LEU A 225 3.70 -14.58 15.30
N LEU A 226 3.76 -15.82 15.79
CA LEU A 226 2.63 -16.53 16.39
C LEU A 226 2.78 -16.76 17.90
N CYS A 227 4.00 -16.79 18.43
CA CYS A 227 4.30 -16.98 19.86
C CYS A 227 4.93 -15.70 20.46
N GLY A 228 4.14 -14.98 21.26
CA GLY A 228 4.55 -13.80 22.05
C GLY A 228 3.85 -12.51 21.65
N ASP A 229 3.84 -11.51 22.54
CA ASP A 229 3.19 -10.20 22.36
C ASP A 229 4.01 -9.23 21.47
N GLY A 230 4.68 -9.75 20.44
CA GLY A 230 5.55 -8.97 19.56
C GLY A 230 4.78 -8.02 18.64
N PRO A 231 5.41 -6.92 18.17
CA PRO A 231 4.76 -5.92 17.30
C PRO A 231 4.11 -6.50 16.05
N ALA A 232 4.71 -7.54 15.48
CA ALA A 232 4.20 -8.15 14.26
C ALA A 232 2.95 -9.02 14.49
N ARG A 233 2.82 -9.65 15.67
CA ARG A 233 1.59 -10.33 16.09
C ARG A 233 0.47 -9.32 16.33
N GLN A 234 0.74 -8.26 17.08
CA GLN A 234 -0.22 -7.19 17.35
C GLN A 234 -0.72 -6.54 16.06
N HIS A 235 0.17 -6.33 15.08
CA HIS A 235 -0.21 -5.84 13.76
C HIS A 235 -1.15 -6.81 13.04
N LEU A 236 -0.79 -8.10 12.97
CA LEU A 236 -1.65 -9.12 12.35
C LEU A 236 -3.02 -9.22 13.03
N GLU A 237 -3.06 -9.24 14.36
CA GLU A 237 -4.31 -9.24 15.13
C GLU A 237 -5.17 -8.01 14.82
N SER A 238 -4.54 -6.83 14.66
CA SER A 238 -5.25 -5.61 14.28
C SER A 238 -5.85 -5.72 12.86
N LEU A 239 -5.14 -6.31 11.90
CA LEU A 239 -5.67 -6.56 10.55
C LEU A 239 -6.84 -7.54 10.57
N LEU A 240 -6.74 -8.62 11.36
CA LEU A 240 -7.82 -9.60 11.53
C LEU A 240 -9.07 -8.94 12.12
N GLN A 241 -8.91 -8.06 13.12
CA GLN A 241 -10.03 -7.29 13.67
C GLN A 241 -10.68 -6.34 12.65
N ILE A 242 -9.89 -5.74 11.75
CA ILE A 242 -10.42 -4.91 10.65
C ILE A 242 -11.28 -5.77 9.72
N LEU A 243 -10.80 -6.94 9.32
CA LEU A 243 -11.51 -7.84 8.40
C LEU A 243 -12.75 -8.47 9.03
N GLU A 244 -12.69 -8.82 10.31
CA GLU A 244 -13.82 -9.33 11.08
C GLU A 244 -14.95 -8.30 11.15
N LYS A 245 -14.63 -7.03 11.45
CA LYS A 245 -15.61 -5.93 11.46
C LYS A 245 -16.26 -5.71 10.10
N GLN A 246 -15.53 -5.98 9.02
CA GLN A 246 -16.02 -5.88 7.65
C GLN A 246 -16.66 -7.18 7.14
N GLN A 247 -16.77 -8.21 7.97
CA GLN A 247 -17.40 -9.49 7.63
C GLN A 247 -16.80 -10.13 6.37
N VAL A 248 -15.47 -10.07 6.23
CA VAL A 248 -14.75 -10.71 5.13
C VAL A 248 -14.23 -12.06 5.58
N ASP A 249 -14.43 -13.09 4.75
CA ASP A 249 -13.83 -14.40 5.00
C ASP A 249 -12.30 -14.30 4.89
N VAL A 250 -11.59 -14.68 5.95
CA VAL A 250 -10.14 -14.52 6.06
C VAL A 250 -9.47 -15.82 6.50
N SER A 251 -8.37 -16.15 5.82
CA SER A 251 -7.42 -17.16 6.26
C SER A 251 -6.01 -16.59 6.32
N VAL A 252 -5.15 -17.17 7.15
CA VAL A 252 -3.75 -16.74 7.29
C VAL A 252 -2.84 -17.89 6.87
N HIS A 253 -2.00 -17.65 5.87
CA HIS A 253 -0.96 -18.57 5.45
C HIS A 253 0.39 -18.07 5.93
N VAL A 254 1.14 -18.93 6.61
CA VAL A 254 2.45 -18.59 7.14
C VAL A 254 3.52 -19.38 6.38
N ARG A 255 4.60 -18.71 5.99
CA ARG A 255 5.73 -19.27 5.24
C ARG A 255 7.05 -18.76 5.82
N THR A 256 8.11 -19.52 5.66
CA THR A 256 9.47 -19.18 6.15
C THR A 256 10.47 -19.07 4.99
N GLY A 257 11.46 -18.19 5.11
CA GLY A 257 12.48 -17.95 4.07
C GLY A 257 12.47 -16.52 3.51
N ASP A 258 13.08 -16.31 2.34
CA ASP A 258 13.09 -15.01 1.66
C ASP A 258 11.66 -14.55 1.29
N PRO A 259 11.25 -13.32 1.66
CA PRO A 259 9.89 -12.83 1.40
C PRO A 259 9.43 -12.91 -0.05
N ALA A 260 10.28 -12.54 -1.01
CA ALA A 260 9.88 -12.55 -2.42
C ALA A 260 9.71 -13.99 -2.92
N ALA A 261 10.62 -14.87 -2.53
CA ALA A 261 10.52 -16.30 -2.83
C ALA A 261 9.28 -16.94 -2.20
N GLN A 262 8.92 -16.59 -0.96
CA GLN A 262 7.71 -17.07 -0.30
C GLN A 262 6.45 -16.67 -1.08
N ILE A 263 6.33 -15.40 -1.49
CA ILE A 263 5.16 -14.90 -2.23
C ILE A 263 5.05 -15.60 -3.58
N VAL A 264 6.15 -15.75 -4.32
CA VAL A 264 6.15 -16.47 -5.61
C VAL A 264 5.80 -17.94 -5.42
N ALA A 265 6.29 -18.59 -4.36
CA ALA A 265 5.93 -19.97 -4.03
C ALA A 265 4.45 -20.12 -3.68
N GLU A 266 3.89 -19.18 -2.92
CA GLU A 266 2.47 -19.16 -2.56
C GLU A 266 1.58 -18.97 -3.79
N LEU A 267 1.93 -18.02 -4.67
CA LEU A 267 1.23 -17.79 -5.93
C LEU A 267 1.25 -19.02 -6.86
N ARG A 268 2.28 -19.85 -6.77
CA ARG A 268 2.39 -21.11 -7.52
C ARG A 268 1.48 -22.21 -6.96
N GLN A 269 1.34 -22.27 -5.64
CA GLN A 269 0.58 -23.32 -4.97
C GLN A 269 -0.92 -23.01 -4.88
N GLY A 270 -1.29 -21.72 -4.86
CA GLY A 270 -2.67 -21.29 -4.70
C GLY A 270 -3.32 -20.75 -5.98
N ASP A 271 -4.62 -21.02 -6.08
CA ASP A 271 -5.51 -20.45 -7.10
C ASP A 271 -6.04 -19.10 -6.64
N TYR A 272 -5.15 -18.12 -6.61
CA TYR A 272 -5.50 -16.72 -6.34
C TYR A 272 -5.95 -16.02 -7.61
N ASP A 273 -6.95 -15.16 -7.53
CA ASP A 273 -7.42 -14.31 -8.63
C ASP A 273 -6.76 -12.94 -8.64
N LEU A 274 -6.23 -12.50 -7.50
CA LEU A 274 -5.61 -11.18 -7.31
C LEU A 274 -4.48 -11.28 -6.28
N LEU A 275 -3.36 -10.63 -6.58
CA LEU A 275 -2.32 -10.29 -5.60
C LEU A 275 -2.53 -8.86 -5.15
N ALA A 276 -2.62 -8.62 -3.84
CA ALA A 276 -2.70 -7.29 -3.24
C ALA A 276 -1.48 -7.06 -2.34
N ILE A 277 -0.78 -5.94 -2.52
CA ILE A 277 0.46 -5.65 -1.80
C ILE A 277 0.69 -4.13 -1.66
N ALA A 278 1.19 -3.70 -0.51
CA ALA A 278 1.70 -2.34 -0.35
C ALA A 278 3.14 -2.23 -0.86
N ALA A 279 3.36 -1.35 -1.84
CA ALA A 279 4.68 -1.03 -2.37
C ALA A 279 5.34 0.06 -1.52
N GLU A 280 6.60 -0.13 -1.15
CA GLU A 280 7.43 0.97 -0.65
C GLU A 280 7.59 2.06 -1.71
N ALA A 281 8.04 3.26 -1.31
CA ALA A 281 8.13 4.43 -2.21
C ALA A 281 8.72 4.10 -3.59
N SER A 282 9.84 3.36 -3.64
CA SER A 282 10.51 2.97 -4.88
C SER A 282 9.87 1.79 -5.63
N GLY A 283 9.06 0.97 -4.95
CA GLY A 283 8.41 -0.22 -5.50
C GLY A 283 9.34 -1.38 -5.90
N GLN A 284 10.64 -1.33 -5.56
CA GLN A 284 11.63 -2.36 -5.89
C GLN A 284 11.27 -3.77 -5.40
N PHE A 285 10.76 -3.91 -4.19
CA PHE A 285 10.32 -5.17 -3.60
C PHE A 285 9.17 -5.78 -4.41
N VAL A 286 8.17 -4.96 -4.76
CA VAL A 286 7.04 -5.38 -5.57
C VAL A 286 7.48 -5.71 -6.99
N ALA A 287 8.36 -4.91 -7.60
CA ALA A 287 8.97 -5.22 -8.89
C ALA A 287 9.68 -6.58 -8.86
N ARG A 288 10.49 -6.85 -7.83
CA ARG A 288 11.20 -8.13 -7.65
C ARG A 288 10.25 -9.32 -7.55
N ILE A 289 9.12 -9.16 -6.86
CA ILE A 289 8.06 -10.19 -6.78
C ILE A 289 7.46 -10.44 -8.16
N LEU A 290 7.08 -9.38 -8.87
CA LEU A 290 6.43 -9.48 -10.18
C LEU A 290 7.36 -10.08 -11.23
N GLU A 291 8.63 -9.67 -11.27
CA GLU A 291 9.65 -10.29 -12.12
C GLU A 291 9.91 -11.75 -11.74
N GLY A 292 9.91 -12.07 -10.44
CA GLY A 292 10.04 -13.44 -9.95
C GLY A 292 8.87 -14.32 -10.38
N ALA A 293 7.65 -13.79 -10.29
CA ALA A 293 6.43 -14.43 -10.72
C ALA A 293 6.43 -14.66 -12.25
N ASP A 294 6.87 -13.67 -13.03
CA ASP A 294 6.97 -13.76 -14.49
C ASP A 294 7.99 -14.79 -14.94
N ARG A 295 9.20 -14.80 -14.34
CA ARG A 295 10.21 -15.84 -14.60
C ARG A 295 9.71 -17.24 -14.26
N ALA A 296 8.87 -17.35 -13.23
CA ALA A 296 8.26 -18.61 -12.81
C ALA A 296 6.95 -18.94 -13.56
N ALA A 297 6.53 -18.11 -14.52
CA ALA A 297 5.27 -18.23 -15.26
C ALA A 297 4.02 -18.41 -14.36
N VAL A 298 4.02 -17.76 -13.19
CA VAL A 298 2.90 -17.74 -12.24
C VAL A 298 2.36 -16.34 -12.14
N CYS A 299 1.03 -16.20 -11.99
CA CYS A 299 0.39 -14.89 -11.84
C CYS A 299 0.63 -13.92 -13.04
N THR A 300 0.92 -14.45 -14.23
CA THR A 300 1.23 -13.66 -15.43
C THR A 300 -0.01 -13.04 -16.09
N ASP A 301 -1.19 -13.62 -15.85
CA ASP A 301 -2.48 -13.17 -16.38
C ASP A 301 -3.43 -12.62 -15.30
N ARG A 302 -3.03 -12.67 -14.04
CA ARG A 302 -3.84 -12.27 -12.89
C ARG A 302 -3.62 -10.78 -12.56
N PRO A 303 -4.67 -10.04 -12.17
CA PRO A 303 -4.49 -8.67 -11.73
C PRO A 303 -3.61 -8.56 -10.49
N VAL A 304 -2.98 -7.39 -10.31
CA VAL A 304 -2.17 -7.06 -9.15
C VAL A 304 -2.57 -5.69 -8.63
N PHE A 305 -3.06 -5.64 -7.38
CA PHE A 305 -3.37 -4.41 -6.68
C PHE A 305 -2.16 -3.97 -5.84
N ILE A 306 -1.73 -2.74 -6.05
CA ILE A 306 -0.51 -2.17 -5.47
C ILE A 306 -0.87 -0.87 -4.79
N LEU A 307 -0.80 -0.86 -3.46
CA LEU A 307 -0.96 0.39 -2.72
C LEU A 307 0.36 1.17 -2.78
N LYS A 308 0.26 2.41 -3.28
CA LYS A 308 1.34 3.41 -3.26
C LYS A 308 0.92 4.59 -2.38
N PRO A 309 1.86 5.21 -1.65
CA PRO A 309 1.59 6.50 -1.04
C PRO A 309 1.40 7.56 -2.12
N VAL A 310 0.43 8.45 -1.90
CA VAL A 310 0.29 9.67 -2.70
C VAL A 310 1.35 10.67 -2.27
N HIS A 311 2.14 11.13 -3.23
CA HIS A 311 3.19 12.13 -3.02
C HIS A 311 3.38 12.94 -4.30
N GLU A 312 3.57 14.24 -4.12
CA GLU A 312 4.00 15.17 -5.16
C GLU A 312 5.53 15.25 -5.08
N PHE A 313 6.22 15.11 -6.21
CA PHE A 313 7.67 15.38 -6.34
C PHE A 313 7.89 16.77 -6.91
#